data_AF-A0A7Y8NU63-F1
#
_entry.id   AF-A0A7Y8NU63-F1
#
_cell.length_a   1.000
_cell.length_b   1.000
_cell.length_c   1.000
_cell.angle_alpha   90.00
_cell.angle_beta   90.00
_cell.angle_gamma   90.00
#
_symmetry.space_group_name_H-M   'P 1'
#
loop_
_entity.id
_entity.type
_entity.pdbx_description
1 polymer ?
#
loop_
_entity_poly.entity_id
_entity_poly.type
_entity_poly.pdbx_seq_one_letter_code
_entity_poly.pdbx_strand_id
1 'polypeptide(L)' 'MKTIGFIGGGRITKIFLQALKNAEVSFEKVTVFDTNSKVLLALQTSFQAYRLFH' A
#
# COMPACT_ATOMS: atom_id res chain seq x y z
N MET A 1 13.89 -12.07 3.79
CA MET A 1 12.49 -11.60 3.89
C MET A 1 12.37 -10.25 3.21
N LYS A 2 11.36 -10.04 2.34
CA LYS A 2 11.21 -8.80 1.55
C LYS A 2 10.04 -7.99 2.09
N THR A 3 10.30 -6.74 2.47
CA THR A 3 9.29 -5.76 2.91
C THR A 3 9.39 -4.49 2.08
N ILE A 4 8.29 -3.75 1.94
CA ILE A 4 8.26 -2.47 1.22
C ILE A 4 7.43 -1.44 1.97
N GLY A 5 7.84 -0.18 1.87
CA GLY A 5 7.17 0.96 2.48
C GLY A 5 6.97 2.10 1.50
N PHE A 6 5.83 2.79 1.62
CA PHE A 6 5.49 3.99 0.87
C PHE A 6 5.17 5.13 1.83
N ILE A 7 5.67 6.33 1.53
CA ILE A 7 5.31 7.57 2.20
C ILE A 7 4.47 8.39 1.22
N GLY A 8 3.22 8.65 1.60
CA GLY A 8 2.14 9.10 0.73
C GLY A 8 1.35 7.92 0.15
N GLY A 9 0.02 7.95 0.25
CA GLY A 9 -0.93 6.94 -0.24
C GLY A 9 -1.71 7.39 -1.49
N GLY A 10 -1.24 8.45 -2.15
CA GLY A 10 -1.87 9.04 -3.33
C GLY A 10 -1.81 8.15 -4.59
N ARG A 11 -2.02 8.78 -5.75
CA ARG A 11 -2.14 8.10 -7.04
C ARG A 11 -0.92 7.22 -7.38
N ILE A 12 0.29 7.70 -7.13
CA ILE A 12 1.53 6.97 -7.47
C ILE A 12 1.65 5.68 -6.66
N THR A 13 1.44 5.76 -5.35
CA THR A 13 1.43 4.57 -4.47
C THR A 13 0.39 3.55 -4.93
N LYS A 14 -0.83 3.99 -5.29
CA LYS A 14 -1.86 3.09 -5.85
C LYS A 14 -1.41 2.37 -7.12
N ILE A 15 -0.76 3.09 -8.04
CA ILE A 15 -0.25 2.51 -9.29
C ILE A 15 0.81 1.45 -8.98
N PHE A 16 1.76 1.73 -8.09
CA PHE A 16 2.78 0.76 -7.70
C PHE A 16 2.18 -0.47 -7.01
N LEU A 17 1.28 -0.27 -6.05
CA LEU A 17 0.62 -1.39 -5.36
C LEU A 17 -0.16 -2.28 -6.35
N GLN A 18 -0.87 -1.67 -7.31
CA GLN A 18 -1.58 -2.41 -8.35
C GLN A 18 -0.61 -3.15 -9.29
N ALA A 19 0.49 -2.51 -9.69
CA ALA A 19 1.49 -3.13 -10.55
C ALA A 19 2.16 -4.34 -9.88
N LEU A 20 2.52 -4.21 -8.59
CA LEU A 20 3.09 -5.31 -7.81
C LEU A 20 2.11 -6.48 -7.68
N LYS A 21 0.83 -6.18 -7.41
CA LYS A 21 -0.25 -7.18 -7.39
C LYS A 21 -0.40 -7.88 -8.74
N ASN A 22 -0.40 -7.13 -9.84
CA ASN A 22 -0.52 -7.68 -11.20
C ASN A 22 0.69 -8.53 -11.60
N ALA A 23 1.88 -8.19 -11.10
CA ALA A 23 3.11 -8.94 -11.33
C ALA A 23 3.28 -10.13 -10.37
N GLU A 24 2.28 -10.43 -9.54
CA GLU A 24 2.32 -11.49 -8.52
C GLU A 24 3.53 -11.39 -7.56
N VAL A 25 4.05 -10.18 -7.37
CA VAL A 25 5.17 -9.93 -6.46
C VAL A 25 4.64 -9.87 -5.04
N SER A 26 5.02 -10.85 -4.22
CA SER A 26 4.67 -10.91 -2.82
C SER A 26 5.75 -10.29 -1.93
N PHE A 27 5.29 -9.55 -0.93
CA PHE A 27 6.09 -9.06 0.18
C PHE A 27 5.49 -9.61 1.46
N GLU A 28 6.34 -9.92 2.43
CA GLU A 28 5.86 -10.31 3.76
C GLU A 28 5.09 -9.17 4.43
N LYS A 29 5.52 -7.93 4.17
CA LYS A 29 4.89 -6.73 4.70
C LYS A 29 4.94 -5.60 3.68
N VAL A 30 3.77 -5.02 3.43
CA VAL A 30 3.60 -3.76 2.71
C VAL A 30 3.09 -2.73 3.70
N THR A 31 3.75 -1.59 3.76
CA THR A 31 3.37 -0.46 4.63
C THR A 31 3.16 0.81 3.84
N VAL A 32 2.12 1.57 4.19
CA VAL A 32 1.88 2.91 3.63
C VAL A 32 1.60 3.86 4.78
N PHE A 33 2.29 4.99 4.78
CA PHE A 33 2.08 6.12 5.68
C PHE A 33 1.49 7.28 4.90
N ASP A 34 0.45 7.92 5.42
CA ASP A 34 -0.14 9.13 4.86
C ASP A 34 -0.82 9.90 5.98
N THR A 35 -0.65 11.22 6.02
CA THR A 35 -1.27 12.07 7.05
C THR A 35 -2.80 12.14 6.92
N ASN A 36 -3.34 11.77 5.75
CA ASN A 36 -4.77 11.73 5.49
C ASN A 36 -5.34 10.33 5.70
N SER A 37 -6.04 10.14 6.81
CA SER A 37 -6.71 8.88 7.17
C SER A 37 -7.69 8.35 6.12
N LYS A 38 -8.33 9.23 5.33
CA LYS A 38 -9.24 8.80 4.25
C LYS A 38 -8.49 8.09 3.13
N VAL A 39 -7.25 8.49 2.86
CA VAL A 39 -6.39 7.85 1.86
C VAL A 39 -6.03 6.43 2.30
N LEU A 40 -5.65 6.28 3.56
CA LEU A 40 -5.34 4.97 4.16
C LEU A 40 -6.56 4.06 4.15
N LEU A 41 -7.73 4.54 4.59
CA LEU A 41 -8.97 3.76 4.57
C LEU A 41 -9.33 3.27 3.16
N ALA A 42 -9.22 4.15 2.15
CA ALA A 42 -9.47 3.77 0.76
C ALA A 42 -8.47 2.71 0.26
N LEU A 43 -7.19 2.83 0.62
CA LEU A 43 -6.17 1.82 0.29
C LEU A 43 -6.44 0.48 0.97
N GLN A 44 -6.91 0.48 2.22
CA GLN A 44 -7.18 -0.75 2.97
C GLN A 44 -8.32 -1.55 2.33
N THR A 45 -9.36 -0.86 1.86
CA THR A 45 -10.48 -1.49 1.15
C THR A 45 -10.03 -2.15 -0.16
N SER A 46 -9.15 -1.48 -0.93
CA SER A 46 -8.63 -2.03 -2.19
C SER A 46 -7.57 -3.11 -2.00
N PHE A 47 -6.86 -3.10 -0.87
CA PHE A 47 -5.72 -3.98 -0.61
C PHE A 47 -5.71 -4.50 0.83
N GLN A 48 -6.66 -5.38 1.16
CA GLN A 48 -6.89 -5.90 2.51
C GLN A 48 -5.69 -6.64 3.15
N ALA A 49 -4.72 -7.08 2.34
CA ALA A 49 -3.51 -7.76 2.81
C ALA A 49 -2.38 -6.81 3.28
N TYR A 50 -2.53 -5.48 3.13
CA TYR A 50 -1.47 -4.52 3.45
C TYR A 50 -1.72 -3.82 4.80
N ARG A 51 -0.63 -3.57 5.56
CA ARG A 51 -0.71 -2.96 6.88
C ARG A 51 -0.46 -1.46 6.78
N LEU A 52 -1.47 -0.66 7.06
CA LEU A 52 -1.44 0.80 6.88
C LEU A 52 -1.29 1.52 8.22
N PHE A 53 -0.57 2.64 8.23
CA PHE A 53 -0.28 3.43 9.43
C PHE A 53 -0.57 4.91 9.18
N HIS A 54 -1.05 5.60 10.23
CA HIS A 54 -1.17 7.06 10.28
C HIS A 54 0.20 7.75 10.32
#